data_AF-K2CPM7-F1
#
_entry.id   AF-K2CPM7-F1
#
_cell.length_a   1.000
_cell.length_b   1.000
_cell.length_c   1.000
_cell.angle_alpha   90.00
_cell.angle_beta   90.00
_cell.angle_gamma   90.00
#
_symmetry.space_group_name_H-M   'P 1'
#
loop_
_entity.id
_entity.type
_entity.pdbx_description
1 polymer ?
#
loop_
_entity_poly.entity_id
_entity_poly.type
_entity_poly.pdbx_seq_one_letter_code
_entity_poly.pdbx_strand_id
1 'polypeptide(L)' 'MKKVGIIRCRQTEGMCPGTADFKFAALGKGSFAETGPCEVVGFVSCGGCPGKTVLPRVKM' A
#
# COMPACT_ATOMS: atom_id res chain seq x y z
N MET A 1 15.13 11.65 9.50
CA MET A 1 14.35 10.61 8.79
C MET A 1 13.04 11.23 8.32
N LYS A 2 12.63 11.03 7.06
CA LYS A 2 11.37 11.61 6.56
C LYS A 2 10.18 10.80 7.09
N LYS A 3 9.09 11.47 7.40
CA LYS A 3 7.84 10.84 7.86
C LYS A 3 6.89 10.69 6.67
N VAL A 4 6.32 9.51 6.50
CA VAL A 4 5.40 9.21 5.39
C VAL A 4 4.11 8.58 5.89
N GLY A 5 3.00 8.97 5.27
CA GLY A 5 1.72 8.28 5.38
C GLY A 5 1.50 7.39 4.16
N ILE A 6 1.01 6.18 4.36
CA ILE A 6 0.69 5.24 3.27
C ILE A 6 -0.82 5.06 3.22
N ILE A 7 -1.39 5.29 2.03
CA ILE A 7 -2.78 4.97 1.71
C ILE A 7 -2.75 3.73 0.79
N ARG A 8 -3.40 2.63 1.18
CA ARG A 8 -3.48 1.41 0.35
C ARG A 8 -4.91 1.05 -0.02
N CYS A 9 -5.09 0.33 -1.12
CA CYS A 9 -6.38 -0.21 -1.51
C CYS A 9 -6.77 -1.42 -0.66
N ARG A 10 -7.99 -1.42 -0.11
CA ARG A 10 -8.53 -2.55 0.66
C ARG A 10 -8.49 -3.88 -0.11
N GLN A 11 -8.67 -3.84 -1.42
CA GLN A 11 -8.70 -5.06 -2.25
C GLN A 11 -7.37 -5.79 -2.34
N THR A 12 -6.26 -5.08 -2.14
CA THR A 12 -4.94 -5.70 -2.17
C THR A 12 -4.52 -6.23 -0.81
N GLU A 13 -5.24 -5.89 0.27
CA GLU A 13 -4.97 -6.37 1.64
C GLU A 13 -5.02 -7.90 1.75
N GLY A 14 -5.87 -8.57 0.94
CA GLY A 14 -5.94 -10.03 0.89
C GLY A 14 -4.71 -10.70 0.27
N MET A 15 -3.91 -9.97 -0.53
CA MET A 15 -2.67 -10.48 -1.14
C MET A 15 -1.42 -10.06 -0.36
N CYS A 16 -1.42 -8.83 0.15
CA CYS A 16 -0.31 -8.29 0.93
C CYS A 16 -0.89 -7.38 2.01
N PRO A 17 -0.63 -7.65 3.30
CA PRO A 17 -1.06 -6.78 4.39
C PRO A 17 -0.17 -5.54 4.55
N GLY A 18 0.90 -5.40 3.76
CA GLY A 18 1.79 -4.22 3.76
C GLY A 18 3.23 -4.46 4.10
N THR A 19 3.59 -5.71 4.32
CA THR A 19 4.94 -6.09 4.73
C THR A 19 6.00 -5.51 3.79
N ALA A 20 5.74 -5.51 2.48
CA ALA A 20 6.63 -4.91 1.49
C ALA A 20 6.71 -3.38 1.65
N ASP A 21 5.57 -2.71 1.85
CA ASP A 21 5.48 -1.26 2.05
C ASP A 21 6.34 -0.82 3.24
N PHE A 22 6.15 -1.45 4.41
CA PHE A 22 6.92 -1.13 5.62
C PHE A 22 8.42 -1.44 5.47
N LYS A 23 8.76 -2.60 4.90
CA LYS A 23 10.16 -3.00 4.72
C LYS A 23 10.88 -2.08 3.74
N PHE A 24 10.23 -1.70 2.64
CA PHE A 24 10.85 -0.88 1.61
C PHE A 24 10.89 0.59 2.00
N ALA A 25 9.91 1.09 2.75
CA ALA A 25 9.99 2.40 3.38
C ALA A 25 11.19 2.49 4.32
N ALA A 26 11.37 1.51 5.22
CA ALA A 26 12.50 1.47 6.15
C ALA A 26 13.87 1.34 5.44
N LEU A 27 13.92 0.64 4.31
CA LEU A 27 15.17 0.45 3.54
C LEU A 27 15.42 1.53 2.48
N GLY A 28 14.46 2.42 2.21
CA GLY A 28 14.54 3.37 1.11
C GLY A 28 14.62 2.68 -0.27
N LYS A 29 13.90 1.58 -0.47
CA LYS A 29 13.92 0.77 -1.70
C LYS A 29 12.61 0.89 -2.49
N GLY A 30 12.64 0.45 -3.75
CA GLY A 30 11.47 0.50 -4.63
C GLY A 30 10.98 1.94 -4.84
N SER A 31 9.70 2.19 -4.59
CA SER A 31 9.10 3.53 -4.70
C SER A 31 9.71 4.58 -3.75
N PHE A 32 10.47 4.16 -2.74
CA PHE A 32 11.16 5.06 -1.82
C PHE A 32 12.62 5.36 -2.23
N ALA A 33 13.10 4.89 -3.39
CA ALA A 33 14.51 5.04 -3.80
C ALA A 33 14.97 6.51 -3.85
N GLU A 34 14.15 7.41 -4.41
CA GLU A 34 14.47 8.85 -4.47
C GLU A 34 14.25 9.56 -3.13
N THR A 35 13.42 8.99 -2.26
CA THR A 35 13.11 9.58 -0.95
C THR A 35 14.15 9.21 0.10
N GLY A 36 14.75 8.01 -0.02
CA GLY A 36 15.58 7.36 1.00
C GLY A 36 14.75 6.69 2.10
N PRO A 37 15.41 6.12 3.14
CA PRO A 37 14.74 5.53 4.29
C PRO A 37 13.74 6.48 4.98
N CYS A 38 12.54 5.95 5.24
CA CYS A 38 11.40 6.68 5.79
C CYS A 38 10.80 6.01 7.03
N GLU A 39 10.27 6.82 7.92
CA GLU A 39 9.44 6.40 9.05
C GLU A 39 7.97 6.44 8.63
N VAL A 40 7.29 5.30 8.66
CA VAL A 40 5.85 5.23 8.38
C VAL A 40 5.08 5.64 9.63
N VAL A 41 4.38 6.77 9.57
CA VAL A 41 3.61 7.33 10.72
C VAL A 41 2.10 7.16 10.59
N GLY A 42 1.63 6.67 9.45
CA GLY A 42 0.22 6.39 9.21
C GLY A 42 0.06 5.34 8.12
N PHE A 43 -0.82 4.37 8.36
CA PHE A 43 -1.15 3.33 7.42
C PHE A 43 -2.67 3.18 7.35
N VAL A 44 -3.28 3.67 6.27
CA VAL A 44 -4.74 3.71 6.15
C VAL A 44 -5.22 3.11 4.83
N SER A 45 -6.42 2.56 4.85
CA SER A 45 -7.06 2.02 3.66
C SER A 45 -7.84 3.12 2.93
N CYS A 46 -7.83 3.14 1.59
CA CYS A 46 -8.66 4.05 0.80
C CYS A 46 -10.15 3.62 0.78
N GLY A 47 -10.52 2.57 1.50
CA GLY A 47 -11.87 1.99 1.52
C GLY A 47 -12.10 0.93 0.44
N GLY A 48 -11.31 0.95 -0.63
CA GLY A 48 -11.43 0.03 -1.77
C GLY A 48 -12.62 0.37 -2.68
N CYS A 49 -12.45 0.20 -3.99
CA CYS A 49 -13.50 0.52 -4.95
C CYS A 49 -14.54 -0.61 -4.99
N PRO A 50 -15.82 -0.44 -4.62
CA PRO A 50 -16.78 -1.55 -4.52
C PRO A 50 -16.78 -2.53 -5.71
N GLY A 51 -16.67 -2.00 -6.94
CA GLY A 51 -16.65 -2.78 -8.19
C GLY A 51 -15.40 -3.62 -8.48
N LYS A 52 -14.28 -3.40 -7.77
CA LYS A 52 -13.04 -4.19 -7.96
C LYS A 52 -12.96 -5.42 -7.04
N THR A 53 -13.91 -5.59 -6.14
CA THR A 53 -14.07 -6.81 -5.32
C THR A 53 -14.82 -7.90 -6.09
N VAL A 54 -15.40 -7.52 -7.23
CA VAL A 54 -16.16 -8.40 -8.13
C VAL A 54 -15.18 -9.30 -8.87
N LEU A 55 -15.46 -10.62 -8.90
CA LEU A 55 -14.60 -11.59 -9.59
C LEU A 55 -14.48 -11.24 -11.08
N PRO A 56 -13.31 -11.47 -11.74
CA PRO A 56 -13.09 -11.16 -13.15
C PRO A 56 -14.05 -11.82 -14.16
N ARG A 57 -14.91 -12.74 -13.70
CA ARG A 57 -15.87 -13.48 -14.52
C ARG A 57 -17.29 -12.89 -14.50
N VAL A 58 -17.52 -11.85 -13.71
CA VAL A 58 -18.83 -11.18 -13.67
C VAL A 58 -18.90 -10.23 -14.86
N LYS A 59 -19.78 -10.54 -15.81
CA LYS A 59 -20.17 -9.58 -16.87
C LYS A 59 -21.05 -8.50 -16.22
N MET A 60 -20.68 -7.25 -16.48
CA MET A 60 -21.51 -6.08 -16.19
C MET A 60 -22.69 -6.03 -17.17
#